data_AF-A0A959H0U0-F1
#
_entry.id   AF-A0A959H0U0-F1
#
_cell.length_a   1.000
_cell.length_b   1.000
_cell.length_c   1.000
_cell.angle_alpha   90.00
_cell.angle_beta   90.00
_cell.angle_gamma   90.00
#
_symmetry.space_group_name_H-M   'P 1'
#
loop_
_entity.id
_entity.type
_entity.pdbx_description
1 polymer ?
#
loop_
_entity_poly.entity_id
_entity_poly.type
_entity_poly.pdbx_seq_one_letter_code
_entity_poly.pdbx_strand_id
1 'polypeptide(L)'
;MIARVLSNIAVIIFWLIVFCLGAFINTNPMRQEIQNNFNLADFFLIILAWIPTNIAFLSILAGLLGALNRSLLVSMEQLPEAEQASKKKKNRLLGGAVAGFIFYMGFIAVAFVITDDPFGSTTEEQYYRIAGAISFISFVAGFRPNLLRRIFEKIPGF
;
A
#
# COMPACT_ATOMS: atom_id res chain seq x y z
N MET A 1 -3.17 7.59 -23.66
CA MET A 1 -4.23 7.70 -22.63
C MET A 1 -4.71 6.33 -22.16
N ILE A 2 -5.16 5.46 -23.08
CA ILE A 2 -5.65 4.09 -22.81
C ILE A 2 -4.71 3.27 -21.90
N ALA A 3 -3.42 3.17 -22.22
CA ALA A 3 -2.46 2.41 -21.40
C ALA A 3 -2.42 2.86 -19.93
N ARG A 4 -2.63 4.15 -19.66
CA ARG A 4 -2.63 4.68 -18.28
C ARG A 4 -3.91 4.33 -17.53
N VAL A 5 -5.04 4.30 -18.22
CA VAL A 5 -6.32 3.85 -17.66
C VAL A 5 -6.23 2.35 -17.33
N LEU A 6 -5.69 1.54 -18.26
CA LEU A 6 -5.45 0.12 -18.03
C LEU A 6 -4.54 -0.14 -16.82
N SER A 7 -3.45 0.62 -16.66
CA SER A 7 -2.60 0.49 -15.47
C SER A 7 -3.33 0.82 -14.17
N ASN A 8 -4.23 1.81 -14.15
CA ASN A 8 -5.02 2.10 -12.94
C ASN A 8 -5.98 0.97 -12.62
N ILE A 9 -6.73 0.49 -13.61
CA ILE A 9 -7.66 -0.63 -13.43
C ILE A 9 -6.91 -1.87 -12.95
N ALA A 10 -5.75 -2.18 -13.52
CA ALA A 10 -4.92 -3.31 -13.09
C ALA A 10 -4.49 -3.19 -11.62
N VAL A 11 -4.06 -2.00 -11.17
CA VAL A 11 -3.68 -1.79 -9.76
C VAL A 11 -4.89 -1.90 -8.83
N ILE A 12 -6.07 -1.42 -9.24
CA ILE A 12 -7.32 -1.57 -8.47
C ILE A 12 -7.67 -3.05 -8.30
N ILE A 13 -7.66 -3.82 -9.40
CA ILE A 13 -7.93 -5.26 -9.37
C ILE A 13 -6.92 -5.96 -8.48
N PHE A 14 -5.64 -5.63 -8.61
CA PHE A 14 -4.61 -6.27 -7.80
C PHE A 14 -4.74 -5.93 -6.31
N TRP A 15 -5.07 -4.67 -5.99
CA TRP A 15 -5.39 -4.27 -4.61
C TRP A 15 -6.57 -5.07 -4.05
N LEU A 16 -7.65 -5.25 -4.83
CA LEU A 16 -8.81 -6.06 -4.41
C LEU A 16 -8.45 -7.53 -4.18
N ILE A 17 -7.62 -8.12 -5.05
CA ILE A 17 -7.15 -9.49 -4.87
C ILE A 17 -6.38 -9.62 -3.57
N VAL A 18 -5.39 -8.76 -3.33
CA VAL A 18 -4.60 -8.76 -2.09
C VAL A 18 -5.52 -8.54 -0.88
N PHE A 19 -6.47 -7.63 -0.96
CA PHE A 19 -7.41 -7.36 0.13
C PHE A 19 -8.24 -8.60 0.48
N CYS A 20 -8.77 -9.31 -0.52
CA CYS A 20 -9.52 -10.54 -0.33
C CYS A 20 -8.66 -11.67 0.24
N LEU A 21 -7.40 -11.80 -0.20
CA LEU A 21 -6.48 -12.80 0.35
C LEU A 21 -6.28 -12.58 1.86
N GLY A 22 -6.06 -11.34 2.28
CA GLY A 22 -5.89 -11.01 3.71
C GLY A 22 -7.19 -11.12 4.53
N ALA A 23 -8.35 -10.89 3.89
CA ALA A 23 -9.65 -10.97 4.55
C ALA A 23 -10.05 -12.42 4.86
N PHE A 24 -9.86 -13.32 3.89
CA PHE A 24 -10.50 -14.63 3.90
C PHE A 24 -9.54 -15.78 4.18
N ILE A 25 -8.23 -15.59 4.02
CA ILE A 25 -7.28 -16.70 4.20
C ILE A 25 -6.63 -16.64 5.58
N ASN A 26 -6.98 -17.64 6.40
CA ASN A 26 -6.31 -17.88 7.67
C ASN A 26 -4.94 -18.55 7.42
N THR A 27 -3.87 -17.77 7.61
CA THR A 27 -2.48 -18.24 7.42
C THR A 27 -1.89 -18.94 8.65
N ASN A 28 -2.59 -19.00 9.79
CA ASN A 28 -2.09 -19.63 11.02
C ASN A 28 -1.62 -21.09 10.83
N PRO A 29 -2.42 -22.02 10.24
CA PRO A 29 -1.97 -23.40 10.05
C PRO A 29 -0.74 -23.48 9.15
N MET A 30 -0.71 -22.70 8.07
CA MET A 30 0.39 -22.67 7.11
C MET A 30 1.70 -22.20 7.75
N ARG A 31 1.64 -21.17 8.63
CA ARG A 31 2.82 -20.66 9.35
C ARG A 31 3.40 -21.68 10.33
N GLN A 32 2.55 -22.51 10.94
CA GLN A 32 2.99 -23.58 11.85
C GLN A 32 3.62 -24.75 11.09
N GLU A 33 3.05 -25.09 9.93
CA GLU A 33 3.51 -26.23 9.12
C GLU A 33 4.83 -25.96 8.39
N ILE A 34 5.09 -24.70 8.00
CA ILE A 34 6.27 -24.34 7.22
C ILE A 34 7.61 -24.60 7.94
N GLN A 35 7.60 -24.66 9.27
CA GLN A 35 8.76 -25.00 10.09
C GLN A 35 9.12 -26.49 10.00
N ASN A 36 8.13 -27.35 9.71
CA ASN A 36 8.28 -28.79 9.66
C ASN A 36 8.38 -29.31 8.22
N ASN A 37 7.60 -28.74 7.30
CA ASN A 37 7.58 -29.11 5.89
C ASN A 37 7.44 -27.87 5.01
N PHE A 38 8.55 -27.39 4.47
CA PHE A 38 8.55 -26.18 3.66
C PHE A 38 7.83 -26.39 2.33
N ASN A 39 6.74 -25.67 2.14
CA ASN A 39 6.01 -25.61 0.87
C ASN A 39 6.08 -24.19 0.29
N LEU A 40 6.54 -24.10 -0.96
CA LEU A 40 6.74 -22.81 -1.65
C LEU A 40 5.42 -22.07 -1.89
N ALA A 41 4.34 -22.78 -2.23
CA ALA A 41 3.03 -22.17 -2.46
C ALA A 41 2.49 -21.57 -1.16
N ASP A 42 2.62 -22.30 -0.05
CA ASP A 42 2.20 -21.84 1.27
C ASP A 42 3.02 -20.63 1.73
N PHE A 43 4.33 -20.63 1.45
CA PHE A 43 5.20 -19.48 1.72
C PHE A 43 4.72 -18.20 1.02
N PHE A 44 4.45 -18.27 -0.29
CA PHE A 44 3.95 -17.11 -1.04
C PHE A 44 2.57 -16.67 -0.57
N LEU A 45 1.70 -17.62 -0.22
CA LEU A 45 0.37 -17.31 0.28
C LEU A 45 0.44 -16.65 1.66
N ILE A 46 1.33 -17.09 2.55
CA ILE A 46 1.61 -16.41 3.82
C ILE A 46 2.08 -14.98 3.59
N ILE A 47 3.04 -14.76 2.68
CA ILE A 47 3.53 -13.41 2.37
C ILE A 47 2.38 -12.49 1.92
N LEU A 48 1.48 -13.00 1.07
CA LEU A 48 0.38 -12.21 0.52
C LEU A 48 -0.80 -12.04 1.49
N ALA A 49 -1.14 -13.04 2.30
CA ALA A 49 -2.36 -13.05 3.11
C ALA A 49 -2.13 -12.80 4.60
N TRP A 50 -0.90 -12.95 5.12
CA TRP A 50 -0.63 -12.66 6.53
C TRP A 50 -0.81 -11.15 6.79
N ILE A 51 -1.59 -10.82 7.82
CA ILE A 51 -2.11 -9.46 8.05
C ILE A 51 -1.04 -8.36 7.96
N PRO A 52 0.14 -8.47 8.62
CA PRO A 52 1.15 -7.41 8.57
C PRO A 52 1.71 -7.20 7.16
N THR A 53 2.04 -8.27 6.44
CA THR A 53 2.61 -8.16 5.08
C THR A 53 1.54 -7.81 4.05
N ASN A 54 0.32 -8.31 4.24
CA ASN A 54 -0.84 -7.95 3.43
C ASN A 54 -1.10 -6.43 3.47
N ILE A 55 -1.18 -5.84 4.67
CA ILE A 55 -1.36 -4.39 4.83
C ILE A 55 -0.21 -3.63 4.17
N ALA A 56 1.02 -4.14 4.21
CA ALA A 56 2.16 -3.53 3.49
C ALA A 56 1.90 -3.44 1.98
N PHE A 57 1.48 -4.55 1.36
CA PHE A 57 1.15 -4.58 -0.06
C PHE A 57 -0.02 -3.65 -0.39
N LEU A 58 -1.09 -3.66 0.40
CA LEU A 58 -2.24 -2.77 0.21
C LEU A 58 -1.83 -1.30 0.27
N SER A 59 -0.95 -0.94 1.21
CA SER A 59 -0.44 0.44 1.37
C SER A 59 0.37 0.87 0.15
N ILE A 60 1.29 0.02 -0.32
CA ILE A 60 2.11 0.26 -1.51
C ILE A 60 1.24 0.43 -2.75
N LEU A 61 0.28 -0.49 -2.96
CA LEU A 61 -0.62 -0.46 -4.12
C LEU A 61 -1.54 0.75 -4.09
N ALA A 62 -2.05 1.13 -2.91
CA ALA A 62 -2.87 2.32 -2.76
C ALA A 62 -2.06 3.60 -3.04
N GLY A 63 -0.83 3.71 -2.53
CA GLY A 63 0.07 4.82 -2.82
C GLY A 63 0.44 4.92 -4.31
N LEU A 64 0.69 3.78 -4.96
CA LEU A 64 0.89 3.70 -6.40
C LEU A 64 -0.35 4.17 -7.18
N LEU A 65 -1.54 3.72 -6.77
CA LEU A 65 -2.82 4.12 -7.37
C LEU A 65 -3.04 5.64 -7.24
N GLY A 66 -2.71 6.23 -6.10
CA GLY A 66 -2.74 7.68 -5.90
C GLY A 66 -1.84 8.42 -6.90
N ALA A 67 -0.59 7.96 -7.08
CA ALA A 67 0.33 8.57 -8.04
C ALA A 67 -0.11 8.39 -9.50
N LEU A 68 -0.69 7.24 -9.83
CA LEU A 68 -1.27 6.96 -11.15
C LEU A 68 -2.46 7.88 -11.46
N ASN A 69 -3.39 8.05 -10.52
CA ASN A 69 -4.53 8.95 -10.64
C ASN A 69 -4.08 10.41 -10.79
N ARG A 70 -3.11 10.85 -9.99
CA ARG A 70 -2.50 12.18 -10.13
C ARG A 70 -1.87 12.37 -11.52
N SER A 71 -1.23 11.34 -12.06
CA SER A 71 -0.64 11.39 -13.39
C SER A 71 -1.68 11.40 -14.52
N LEU A 72 -2.84 10.79 -14.32
CA LEU A 72 -3.96 10.85 -15.25
C LEU A 72 -4.55 12.26 -15.30
N LEU A 73 -4.87 12.84 -14.15
CA LEU A 73 -5.46 14.20 -14.05
C LEU A 73 -4.59 15.25 -14.73
N VAL A 74 -3.29 15.30 -14.40
CA VAL A 74 -2.34 16.24 -15.03
C VAL A 74 -2.30 16.11 -16.56
N SER A 75 -2.55 14.91 -17.10
CA SER A 75 -2.54 14.69 -18.54
C SER A 75 -3.86 15.01 -19.23
N MET A 76 -4.96 15.06 -18.48
CA MET A 76 -6.25 15.54 -18.98
C MET A 76 -6.30 17.07 -18.97
N GLU A 77 -5.62 17.72 -18.02
CA GLU A 77 -5.58 19.18 -17.86
C GLU A 77 -4.68 19.92 -18.88
N GLN A 78 -4.03 19.22 -19.83
CA GLN A 78 -3.17 19.79 -20.88
C GLN A 78 -2.21 20.90 -20.39
N LEU A 79 -1.64 20.74 -19.19
CA LEU A 79 -0.67 21.71 -18.67
C LEU A 79 0.58 21.74 -19.57
N PRO A 80 1.15 22.92 -19.90
CA PRO A 80 2.18 23.10 -20.93
C PRO A 80 3.53 22.40 -20.65
N GLU A 81 3.71 21.76 -19.49
CA GLU A 81 4.94 21.04 -19.11
C GLU A 81 5.03 19.59 -19.63
N ALA A 82 4.39 19.28 -20.77
CA ALA A 82 4.21 17.89 -21.22
C ALA A 82 5.51 17.17 -21.68
N GLU A 83 6.55 17.89 -22.10
CA GLU A 83 7.75 17.27 -22.71
C GLU A 83 8.85 16.87 -21.71
N GLN A 84 9.02 17.57 -20.57
CA GLN A 84 9.96 17.14 -19.51
C GLN A 84 9.41 16.01 -18.62
N ALA A 85 8.15 15.61 -18.84
CA ALA A 85 7.39 14.78 -17.92
C ALA A 85 7.79 13.28 -17.92
N SER A 86 8.40 12.75 -18.99
CA SER A 86 8.58 11.30 -19.17
C SER A 86 9.57 10.65 -18.17
N LYS A 87 10.77 11.24 -17.98
CA LYS A 87 11.75 10.78 -16.97
C LYS A 87 11.30 11.09 -15.53
N LYS A 88 10.65 12.24 -15.30
CA LYS A 88 10.04 12.59 -14.00
C LYS A 88 8.89 11.64 -13.60
N LYS A 89 8.26 10.96 -14.57
CA LYS A 89 7.08 10.09 -14.35
C LYS A 89 7.39 8.80 -13.60
N LYS A 90 8.46 8.08 -13.97
CA LYS A 90 8.83 6.81 -13.30
C LYS A 90 9.18 7.06 -11.84
N ASN A 91 9.92 8.13 -11.57
CA ASN A 91 10.26 8.57 -10.21
C ASN A 91 9.02 8.96 -9.39
N ARG A 92 7.99 9.51 -10.04
CA ARG A 92 6.73 9.91 -9.38
C ARG A 92 5.84 8.72 -9.02
N LEU A 93 5.80 7.66 -9.83
CA LEU A 93 5.09 6.42 -9.49
C LEU A 93 5.78 5.68 -8.35
N LEU A 94 7.11 5.56 -8.43
CA LEU A 94 7.91 4.98 -7.35
C LEU A 94 7.75 5.79 -6.06
N GLY A 95 7.74 7.13 -6.15
CA GLY A 95 7.48 8.01 -5.02
C GLY A 95 6.12 7.78 -4.36
N GLY A 96 5.07 7.46 -5.12
CA GLY A 96 3.76 7.09 -4.57
C GLY A 96 3.77 5.76 -3.83
N ALA A 97 4.40 4.74 -4.41
CA ALA A 97 4.59 3.44 -3.77
C ALA A 97 5.40 3.54 -2.46
N VAL A 98 6.51 4.29 -2.49
CA VAL A 98 7.36 4.56 -1.31
C VAL A 98 6.58 5.34 -0.26
N ALA A 99 5.77 6.34 -0.65
CA ALA A 99 4.92 7.06 0.28
C ALA A 99 3.96 6.12 1.01
N GLY A 100 3.29 5.21 0.29
CA GLY A 100 2.44 4.19 0.90
C GLY A 100 3.20 3.28 1.87
N PHE A 101 4.41 2.85 1.50
CA PHE A 101 5.26 2.05 2.37
C PHE A 101 5.68 2.79 3.65
N ILE A 102 5.97 4.10 3.59
CA ILE A 102 6.27 4.92 4.77
C ILE A 102 5.11 4.93 5.76
N PHE A 103 3.86 5.05 5.27
CA PHE A 103 2.68 4.99 6.13
C PHE A 103 2.49 3.60 6.76
N TYR A 104 2.76 2.53 6.02
CA TYR A 104 2.80 1.18 6.58
C TYR A 104 3.84 1.06 7.71
N MET A 105 5.07 1.55 7.50
CA MET A 105 6.12 1.52 8.51
C MET A 105 5.72 2.29 9.77
N GLY A 106 5.12 3.47 9.60
CA GLY A 106 4.57 4.25 10.71
C GLY A 106 3.47 3.51 11.45
N PHE A 107 2.55 2.85 10.73
CA PHE A 107 1.50 2.02 11.31
C PHE A 107 2.07 0.86 12.13
N ILE A 108 3.00 0.09 11.58
CA ILE A 108 3.62 -1.04 12.28
C ILE A 108 4.39 -0.56 13.51
N ALA A 109 5.14 0.54 13.40
CA ALA A 109 5.85 1.11 14.55
C ALA A 109 4.88 1.50 15.67
N VAL A 110 3.78 2.17 15.35
CA VAL A 110 2.74 2.53 16.33
C VAL A 110 2.07 1.30 16.93
N ALA A 111 1.74 0.30 16.10
CA ALA A 111 1.07 -0.91 16.55
C ALA A 111 1.87 -1.66 17.63
N PHE A 112 3.19 -1.85 17.41
CA PHE A 112 4.08 -2.51 18.37
C PHE A 112 4.48 -1.65 19.58
N VAL A 113 4.32 -0.32 19.50
CA VAL A 113 4.48 0.56 20.68
C VAL A 113 3.28 0.45 21.62
N ILE A 114 2.08 0.17 21.09
CA ILE A 114 0.85 0.11 21.89
C ILE A 114 0.64 -1.27 22.52
N THR A 115 1.04 -2.35 21.83
CA THR A 115 0.81 -3.73 22.30
C THR A 115 1.91 -4.65 21.81
N ASP A 116 2.24 -5.66 22.62
CA ASP A 116 3.29 -6.64 22.33
C ASP A 116 2.93 -7.61 21.19
N ASP A 117 1.64 -7.93 21.04
CA ASP A 117 1.12 -8.80 19.98
C ASP A 117 -0.08 -8.15 19.25
N PRO A 118 0.16 -7.17 18.37
CA PRO A 118 -0.90 -6.45 17.67
C PRO A 118 -1.69 -7.30 16.68
N PHE A 119 -1.20 -8.48 16.30
CA PHE A 119 -1.78 -9.27 15.21
C PHE A 119 -2.20 -10.70 15.60
N GLY A 120 -1.93 -11.16 16.82
CA GLY A 120 -2.23 -12.52 17.27
C GLY A 120 -3.71 -12.92 17.24
N SER A 121 -4.62 -11.96 17.46
CA SER A 121 -6.07 -12.19 17.51
C SER A 121 -6.90 -11.18 16.70
N THR A 122 -6.35 -10.73 15.57
CA THR A 122 -7.04 -9.75 14.71
C THR A 122 -8.34 -10.33 14.15
N THR A 123 -9.48 -9.67 14.40
CA THR A 123 -10.77 -10.06 13.81
C THR A 123 -10.89 -9.54 12.37
N GLU A 124 -11.77 -10.14 11.57
CA GLU A 124 -12.05 -9.67 10.19
C GLU A 124 -12.48 -8.20 10.18
N GLU A 125 -13.30 -7.79 11.14
CA GLU A 125 -13.75 -6.40 11.28
C GLU A 125 -12.58 -5.45 11.55
N GLN A 126 -11.66 -5.83 12.45
CA GLN A 126 -10.45 -5.05 12.72
C GLN A 126 -9.57 -4.96 11.48
N TYR A 127 -9.40 -6.07 10.76
CA TYR A 127 -8.67 -6.11 9.51
C TYR A 127 -9.27 -5.13 8.49
N TYR A 128 -10.60 -5.18 8.24
CA TYR A 128 -11.25 -4.29 7.27
C TYR A 128 -11.05 -2.81 7.61
N ARG A 129 -11.16 -2.46 8.90
CA ARG A 129 -10.95 -1.08 9.36
C ARG A 129 -9.51 -0.63 9.12
N ILE A 130 -8.53 -1.45 9.50
CA ILE A 130 -7.10 -1.11 9.38
C ILE A 130 -6.69 -1.07 7.90
N ALA A 131 -6.99 -2.12 7.14
CA ALA A 131 -6.65 -2.25 5.73
C ALA A 131 -7.25 -1.09 4.92
N GLY A 132 -8.52 -0.75 5.15
CA GLY A 132 -9.19 0.37 4.51
C GLY A 132 -8.57 1.72 4.90
N ALA A 133 -8.36 1.97 6.20
CA ALA A 133 -7.82 3.23 6.69
C ALA A 133 -6.39 3.49 6.19
N ILE A 134 -5.48 2.51 6.32
CA ILE A 134 -4.09 2.65 5.90
C ILE A 134 -4.00 2.77 4.37
N SER A 135 -4.80 2.02 3.62
CA SER A 135 -4.87 2.15 2.16
C SER A 135 -5.33 3.55 1.76
N PHE A 136 -6.35 4.11 2.42
CA PHE A 136 -6.84 5.44 2.11
C PHE A 136 -5.78 6.53 2.36
N ILE A 137 -5.10 6.48 3.51
CA ILE A 137 -4.02 7.44 3.83
C ILE A 137 -2.87 7.30 2.82
N SER A 138 -2.48 6.07 2.50
CA SER A 138 -1.44 5.78 1.50
C SER A 138 -1.80 6.30 0.12
N PHE A 139 -3.05 6.10 -0.31
CA PHE A 139 -3.58 6.65 -1.56
C PHE A 139 -3.47 8.17 -1.60
N VAL A 140 -3.93 8.84 -0.54
CA VAL A 140 -3.89 10.29 -0.42
C VAL A 140 -2.45 10.80 -0.49
N ALA A 141 -1.51 10.13 0.17
CA ALA A 141 -0.09 10.46 0.14
C ALA A 141 0.51 10.35 -1.28
N GLY A 142 0.21 9.26 -1.99
CA GLY A 142 0.63 9.09 -3.39
C GLY A 142 -0.02 10.09 -4.33
N PHE A 143 -1.29 10.44 -4.08
CA PHE A 143 -2.05 11.41 -4.87
C PHE A 143 -1.60 12.85 -4.67
N ARG A 144 -1.13 13.22 -3.46
CA ARG A 144 -0.61 14.55 -3.12
C ARG A 144 0.70 14.42 -2.34
N PRO A 145 1.87 14.27 -3.01
CA PRO A 145 3.14 14.08 -2.31
C PRO A 145 3.57 15.26 -1.44
N ASN A 146 2.99 16.45 -1.64
CA ASN A 146 3.19 17.61 -0.77
C ASN A 146 2.64 17.37 0.66
N LEU A 147 1.78 16.36 0.88
CA LEU A 147 1.30 16.01 2.22
C LEU A 147 2.42 15.49 3.11
N LEU A 148 3.30 14.63 2.59
CA LEU A 148 4.47 14.16 3.36
C LEU A 148 5.32 15.34 3.78
N ARG A 149 5.65 16.23 2.83
CA ARG A 149 6.40 17.45 3.09
C ARG A 149 5.74 18.30 4.18
N ARG A 150 4.42 18.52 4.11
CA ARG A 150 3.66 19.27 5.13
C ARG A 150 3.59 18.58 6.49
N ILE A 151 3.60 17.25 6.53
CA ILE A 151 3.64 16.49 7.79
C ILE A 151 5.02 16.66 8.44
N PHE A 152 6.10 16.48 7.67
CA PHE A 152 7.46 16.69 8.16
C PHE A 152 7.70 18.14 8.60
N GLU A 153 7.25 19.13 7.83
CA GLU A 153 7.34 20.56 8.20
C GLU A 153 6.58 20.93 9.50
N LYS A 154 5.66 20.07 9.95
CA LYS A 154 4.87 20.28 11.17
C LYS A 154 5.41 19.53 12.40
N ILE A 155 6.43 18.69 12.24
CA ILE A 155 7.08 18.01 13.36
C ILE A 155 8.24 18.91 13.82
N PRO A 156 8.12 19.65 14.94
CA PRO A 156 9.20 20.51 15.41
C PRO A 156 10.40 19.65 15.83
N GLY A 157 11.54 19.84 15.16
CA GLY A 157 12.80 19.13 15.48
C GLY A 157 13.62 18.62 14.28
N PHE A 158 13.15 18.82 13.05
CA PHE A 158 13.92 18.66 11.81
C PHE A 158 13.71 19.84 10.86
#